data_AF-A0A7V3UFL9-F1
#
_entry.id   AF-A0A7V3UFL9-F1
#
_cell.length_a   1.000
_cell.length_b   1.000
_cell.length_c   1.000
_cell.angle_alpha   90.00
_cell.angle_beta   90.00
_cell.angle_gamma   90.00
#
_symmetry.space_group_name_H-M   'P 1'
#
loop_
_entity.id
_entity.type
_entity.pdbx_description
1 polymer ?
#
loop_
_entity_poly.entity_id
_entity_poly.type
_entity_poly.pdbx_seq_one_letter_code
_entity_poly.pdbx_strand_id
1 'polypeptide(L)'
;MLLASSCNLEIPPPAIDNDNPKNSTGHSPNIGDTTSLLRIIVQYAEGYTPVSGGNNVVNKLTGVPDSVVNAFRSIRKISSPVAEEYLSLIFLKVYYSHLKCCHQSYELRTTIPGNGTIDSLSDPLLYEFNLITNYFDNSKRIEFIHSGMGHSWVEKNKRLLKNTKIRETFEKIKLISDSINKGIYWN
;
A
#
# COMPACT_ATOMS: atom_id res chain seq x y z
N MET A 1 -44.92 -32.00 -43.68
CA MET A 1 -43.62 -31.70 -44.31
C MET A 1 -42.77 -31.05 -43.23
N LEU A 2 -41.96 -31.86 -42.53
CA LEU A 2 -40.50 -32.05 -42.73
C LEU A 2 -39.72 -30.76 -42.45
N LEU A 3 -38.72 -30.65 -41.57
CA LEU A 3 -38.06 -31.53 -40.60
C LEU A 3 -37.37 -30.60 -39.58
N ALA A 4 -37.28 -31.06 -38.33
CA ALA A 4 -36.42 -30.48 -37.30
C ALA A 4 -34.94 -30.66 -37.68
N SER A 5 -34.09 -29.68 -37.36
CA SER A 5 -32.64 -29.86 -37.34
C SER A 5 -32.11 -29.46 -35.97
N SER A 6 -31.86 -30.48 -35.16
CA SER A 6 -31.24 -30.45 -33.85
C SER A 6 -29.73 -30.27 -34.00
N CYS A 7 -29.14 -29.26 -33.36
CA CYS A 7 -27.69 -29.23 -33.15
C CYS A 7 -27.37 -29.94 -31.83
N ASN A 8 -26.92 -31.19 -31.95
CA ASN A 8 -26.22 -31.93 -30.91
C ASN A 8 -24.82 -31.31 -30.72
N LEU A 9 -24.55 -30.72 -29.56
CA LEU A 9 -23.17 -30.57 -29.08
C LEU A 9 -22.92 -31.69 -28.07
N GLU A 10 -22.17 -32.70 -28.52
CA GLU A 10 -21.62 -33.75 -27.67
C GLU A 10 -20.63 -33.14 -26.67
N ILE A 11 -20.84 -33.48 -25.40
CA ILE A 11 -19.95 -33.17 -24.29
C ILE A 11 -18.79 -34.17 -24.35
N PRO A 12 -17.52 -33.74 -24.51
CA PRO A 12 -16.39 -34.67 -24.43
C PRO A 12 -16.20 -35.16 -22.98
N PRO A 13 -15.81 -36.42 -22.78
CA PRO A 13 -15.65 -37.03 -21.46
C PRO A 13 -14.48 -36.42 -20.67
N PRO A 14 -14.51 -36.51 -19.33
CA PRO A 14 -13.47 -35.96 -18.47
C PRO A 14 -12.15 -36.70 -18.65
N ALA A 15 -11.08 -35.95 -18.94
CA ALA A 15 -9.72 -36.46 -18.91
C ALA A 15 -9.30 -36.72 -17.45
N ILE A 16 -9.03 -37.99 -17.14
CA ILE A 16 -8.38 -38.43 -15.91
C ILE A 16 -6.89 -38.47 -16.21
N ASP A 17 -6.13 -37.47 -15.77
CA ASP A 17 -4.68 -37.57 -15.68
C ASP A 17 -4.29 -37.83 -14.22
N ASN A 18 -3.89 -39.09 -14.00
CA ASN A 18 -3.13 -39.52 -12.84
C ASN A 18 -1.69 -39.08 -13.03
N ASP A 19 -1.31 -37.92 -12.48
CA ASP A 19 0.09 -37.63 -12.18
C ASP A 19 0.20 -37.06 -10.77
N ASN A 20 0.53 -37.96 -9.86
CA ASN A 20 1.05 -37.66 -8.54
C ASN A 20 2.57 -37.52 -8.65
N PRO A 21 3.11 -36.32 -8.38
CA PRO A 21 4.35 -36.24 -7.63
C PRO A 21 4.13 -35.42 -6.37
N LYS A 22 4.15 -36.14 -5.25
CA LYS A 22 4.76 -35.80 -3.96
C LYS A 22 5.35 -34.39 -3.85
N ASN A 23 5.03 -33.80 -2.69
CA ASN A 23 5.81 -32.76 -1.99
C ASN A 23 5.58 -31.31 -2.44
N SER A 24 4.39 -30.76 -2.17
CA SER A 24 4.32 -29.34 -1.81
C SER A 24 4.84 -29.17 -0.38
N THR A 25 6.17 -29.15 -0.23
CA THR A 25 6.75 -28.54 0.97
C THR A 25 6.32 -27.09 0.97
N GLY A 26 5.35 -26.75 1.82
CA GLY A 26 5.14 -25.39 2.24
C GLY A 26 6.47 -24.86 2.71
N HIS A 27 7.11 -24.01 1.89
CA HIS A 27 8.27 -23.25 2.30
C HIS A 27 7.78 -22.26 3.33
N SER A 28 7.73 -22.71 4.59
CA SER A 28 7.74 -21.81 5.72
C SER A 28 8.99 -20.96 5.55
N PRO A 29 8.87 -19.63 5.37
CA PRO A 29 10.04 -18.79 5.15
C PRO A 29 10.99 -18.99 6.33
N ASN A 30 12.26 -19.24 6.01
CA ASN A 30 13.26 -19.48 7.03
C ASN A 30 13.26 -18.30 8.01
N ILE A 31 13.25 -18.57 9.32
CA ILE A 31 13.06 -17.53 10.36
C ILE A 31 14.12 -16.41 10.22
N GLY A 32 15.32 -16.77 9.73
CA GLY A 32 16.39 -15.83 9.39
C GLY A 32 16.03 -14.85 8.27
N ASP A 33 15.34 -15.30 7.22
CA ASP A 33 14.93 -14.45 6.09
C ASP A 33 13.87 -13.45 6.55
N THR A 34 12.88 -13.90 7.31
CA THR A 34 11.80 -13.02 7.82
C THR A 34 12.39 -11.91 8.70
N THR A 35 13.32 -12.24 9.58
CA THR A 35 13.96 -11.25 10.47
C THR A 35 14.72 -10.19 9.66
N SER A 36 15.44 -10.61 8.61
CA SER A 36 16.17 -9.69 7.74
C SER A 36 15.25 -8.74 6.98
N LEU A 37 14.11 -9.24 6.47
CA LEU A 37 13.12 -8.46 5.73
C LEU A 37 12.41 -7.45 6.64
N LEU A 38 12.05 -7.86 7.86
CA LEU A 38 11.49 -6.94 8.86
C LEU A 38 12.47 -5.82 9.19
N ARG A 39 13.76 -6.13 9.33
CA ARG A 39 14.79 -5.11 9.57
C ARG A 39 14.87 -4.09 8.43
N ILE A 40 14.80 -4.53 7.18
CA ILE A 40 14.77 -3.64 6.00
C ILE A 40 13.56 -2.69 6.06
N ILE A 41 12.37 -3.24 6.34
CA ILE A 41 11.12 -2.47 6.45
C ILE A 41 11.23 -1.41 7.55
N VAL A 42 11.65 -1.82 8.75
CA VAL A 42 11.75 -0.95 9.93
C VAL A 42 12.75 0.18 9.66
N GLN A 43 13.97 -0.18 9.22
CA GLN A 43 15.03 0.80 8.95
C GLN A 43 14.60 1.81 7.89
N TYR A 44 13.97 1.34 6.80
CA TYR A 44 13.49 2.23 5.76
C TYR A 44 12.37 3.14 6.28
N ALA A 45 11.33 2.59 6.90
CA ALA A 45 10.18 3.38 7.33
C ALA A 45 10.52 4.38 8.44
N GLU A 46 11.38 4.03 9.39
CA GLU A 46 11.82 4.92 10.45
C GLU A 46 12.79 6.00 9.95
N GLY A 47 13.70 5.64 9.02
CA GLY A 47 14.62 6.57 8.38
C GLY A 47 14.02 7.41 7.24
N TYR A 48 12.87 6.99 6.71
CA TYR A 48 12.23 7.67 5.57
C TYR A 48 11.92 9.12 5.90
N THR A 49 12.37 10.00 5.03
CA THR A 49 12.08 11.43 5.06
C THR A 49 11.62 11.80 3.66
N PRO A 50 10.40 12.35 3.48
CA PRO A 50 9.95 12.79 2.17
C PRO A 50 10.91 13.84 1.60
N VAL A 51 11.42 13.60 0.40
CA VAL A 51 12.39 14.50 -0.24
C VAL A 51 11.63 15.68 -0.86
N SER A 52 11.99 16.90 -0.48
CA SER A 52 11.50 18.12 -1.14
C SER A 52 12.25 18.32 -2.45
N GLY A 53 11.55 18.25 -3.59
CA GLY A 53 12.12 18.51 -4.92
C GLY A 53 12.39 19.99 -5.21
N GLY A 54 12.60 20.82 -4.18
CA GLY A 54 12.73 22.28 -4.29
C GLY A 54 11.42 23.04 -4.07
N ASN A 55 11.48 24.36 -4.28
CA ASN A 55 10.35 25.26 -4.09
C ASN A 55 9.27 24.88 -5.13
N ASN A 56 8.15 24.31 -4.68
CA ASN A 56 6.96 23.90 -5.47
C ASN A 56 6.86 22.44 -5.91
N VAL A 57 7.76 21.54 -5.52
CA VAL A 57 7.56 20.09 -5.77
C VAL A 57 6.93 19.44 -4.54
N VAL A 58 5.74 18.88 -4.74
CA VAL A 58 5.01 18.10 -3.72
C VAL A 58 5.80 16.84 -3.39
N ASN A 59 6.00 16.59 -2.10
CA ASN A 59 6.84 15.50 -1.61
C ASN A 59 6.22 14.13 -1.88
N LYS A 60 6.58 13.52 -3.01
CA LYS A 60 6.14 12.18 -3.38
C LYS A 60 7.05 11.09 -2.83
N LEU A 61 6.52 9.87 -2.78
CA LEU A 61 7.26 8.67 -2.48
C LEU A 61 8.00 8.18 -3.74
N THR A 62 9.17 8.77 -4.02
CA THR A 62 9.99 8.43 -5.20
C THR A 62 11.29 7.74 -4.80
N GLY A 63 11.83 6.90 -5.70
CA GLY A 63 13.16 6.29 -5.51
C GLY A 63 13.21 5.24 -4.40
N VAL A 64 12.12 4.51 -4.17
CA VAL A 64 12.08 3.41 -3.21
C VAL A 64 13.01 2.28 -3.70
N PRO A 65 13.97 1.82 -2.89
CA PRO A 65 14.83 0.71 -3.29
C PRO A 65 14.03 -0.58 -3.51
N ASP A 66 14.39 -1.36 -4.53
CA ASP A 66 13.75 -2.65 -4.83
C ASP A 66 13.79 -3.61 -3.63
N SER A 67 14.86 -3.56 -2.83
CA SER A 67 14.99 -4.36 -1.61
C SER A 67 13.86 -4.08 -0.61
N VAL A 68 13.42 -2.82 -0.50
CA VAL A 68 12.32 -2.40 0.37
C VAL A 68 10.99 -2.88 -0.18
N VAL A 69 10.75 -2.70 -1.48
CA VAL A 69 9.53 -3.18 -2.15
C VAL A 69 9.41 -4.70 -1.99
N ASN A 70 10.48 -5.44 -2.24
CA ASN A 70 10.52 -6.88 -2.09
C ASN A 70 10.33 -7.34 -0.64
N ALA A 71 10.86 -6.58 0.33
CA ALA A 71 10.63 -6.86 1.74
C ALA A 71 9.15 -6.72 2.11
N PHE A 72 8.50 -5.61 1.75
CA PHE A 72 7.06 -5.43 2.00
C PHE A 72 6.21 -6.51 1.32
N ARG A 73 6.49 -6.81 0.05
CA ARG A 73 5.80 -7.87 -0.70
C ARG A 73 5.94 -9.23 -0.03
N SER A 74 7.13 -9.55 0.49
CA SER A 74 7.40 -10.84 1.14
C SER A 74 6.72 -10.93 2.52
N ILE A 75 6.81 -9.87 3.33
CA ILE A 75 6.19 -9.81 4.65
C ILE A 75 4.65 -9.77 4.56
N ARG A 76 4.08 -9.18 3.51
CA ARG A 76 2.63 -9.24 3.24
C ARG A 76 2.14 -10.67 3.05
N LYS A 77 2.89 -11.51 2.32
CA LYS A 77 2.48 -12.90 2.01
C LYS A 77 2.33 -13.78 3.26
N ILE A 78 2.99 -13.41 4.36
CA ILE A 78 2.86 -14.07 5.66
C ILE A 78 1.92 -13.34 6.62
N SER A 79 1.17 -12.34 6.12
CA SER A 79 0.16 -11.58 6.86
C SER A 79 0.67 -10.95 8.17
N SER A 80 1.94 -10.55 8.20
CA SER A 80 2.52 -9.91 9.39
C SER A 80 1.96 -8.50 9.56
N PRO A 81 1.50 -8.12 10.78
CA PRO A 81 1.00 -6.77 11.06
C PRO A 81 2.07 -5.69 10.90
N VAL A 82 3.35 -6.07 10.90
CA VAL A 82 4.48 -5.15 10.77
C VAL A 82 4.48 -4.43 9.42
N ALA A 83 4.07 -5.10 8.34
CA ALA A 83 4.01 -4.44 7.02
C ALA A 83 2.96 -3.32 6.99
N GLU A 84 1.78 -3.55 7.55
CA GLU A 84 0.73 -2.54 7.67
C GLU A 84 1.19 -1.36 8.52
N GLU A 85 1.82 -1.66 9.66
CA GLU A 85 2.29 -0.67 10.62
C GLU A 85 3.30 0.29 9.97
N TYR A 86 4.34 -0.25 9.35
CA TYR A 86 5.40 0.57 8.79
C TYR A 86 5.03 1.22 7.44
N LEU A 87 4.13 0.65 6.63
CA LEU A 87 3.55 1.38 5.50
C LEU A 87 2.69 2.55 6.00
N SER A 88 1.88 2.34 7.04
CA SER A 88 1.10 3.43 7.65
C SER A 88 2.01 4.56 8.13
N LEU A 89 3.13 4.23 8.78
CA LEU A 89 4.13 5.23 9.19
C LEU A 89 4.68 6.03 7.99
N ILE A 90 5.03 5.35 6.89
CA ILE A 90 5.53 6.01 5.67
C ILE A 90 4.48 6.99 5.12
N PHE A 91 3.22 6.58 4.99
CA PHE A 91 2.16 7.45 4.46
C PHE A 91 1.79 8.58 5.42
N LEU A 92 1.86 8.37 6.74
CA LEU A 92 1.75 9.47 7.71
C LEU A 92 2.85 10.51 7.51
N LYS A 93 4.10 10.08 7.31
CA LYS A 93 5.21 11.00 7.06
C LYS A 93 5.03 11.81 5.77
N VAL A 94 4.56 11.16 4.70
CA VAL A 94 4.21 11.86 3.45
C VAL A 94 3.13 12.90 3.71
N TYR A 95 2.05 12.53 4.39
CA TYR A 95 0.95 13.46 4.67
C TYR A 95 1.38 14.62 5.55
N TYR A 96 2.12 14.34 6.63
CA TYR A 96 2.67 15.36 7.51
C TYR A 96 3.50 16.38 6.72
N SER A 97 4.32 15.90 5.78
CA SER A 97 5.11 16.77 4.91
C SER A 97 4.25 17.65 4.01
N HIS A 98 3.15 17.13 3.44
CA HIS A 98 2.22 17.91 2.62
C HIS A 98 1.49 18.99 3.41
N LEU A 99 1.05 18.66 4.62
CA LEU A 99 0.44 19.65 5.50
C LEU A 99 1.46 20.73 5.89
N LYS A 100 2.70 20.34 6.19
CA LYS A 100 3.76 21.27 6.59
C LYS A 100 4.20 22.21 5.47
N CYS A 101 4.27 21.74 4.23
CA CYS A 101 4.70 22.58 3.11
C CYS A 101 3.58 23.47 2.58
N CYS A 102 2.36 22.92 2.55
CA CYS A 102 1.37 23.34 1.58
C CYS A 102 -0.06 23.31 2.11
N HIS A 103 -0.25 22.88 3.38
CA HIS A 103 -1.51 22.92 4.10
C HIS A 103 -2.67 22.16 3.45
N GLN A 104 -2.37 21.20 2.58
CA GLN A 104 -3.38 20.41 1.87
C GLN A 104 -2.89 18.99 1.56
N SER A 105 -3.81 18.14 1.10
CA SER A 105 -3.51 16.79 0.62
C SER A 105 -3.25 16.80 -0.89
N TYR A 106 -2.46 15.83 -1.36
CA TYR A 106 -2.11 15.69 -2.77
C TYR A 106 -2.33 14.27 -3.28
N GLU A 107 -2.39 14.14 -4.61
CA GLU A 107 -2.41 12.86 -5.31
C GLU A 107 -1.10 12.11 -5.04
N LEU A 108 -1.23 10.89 -4.52
CA LEU A 108 -0.09 10.02 -4.23
C LEU A 108 0.45 9.29 -5.45
N ARG A 109 -0.38 9.04 -6.47
CA ARG A 109 0.08 8.36 -7.68
C ARG A 109 1.12 9.19 -8.42
N THR A 110 2.12 8.52 -8.95
CA THR A 110 3.14 9.11 -9.82
C THR A 110 2.54 9.33 -11.21
N THR A 111 1.77 8.36 -11.69
CA THR A 111 1.05 8.38 -12.96
C THR A 111 -0.40 7.93 -12.72
N ILE A 112 -1.37 8.55 -13.41
CA ILE A 112 -2.77 8.10 -13.35
C ILE A 112 -3.02 7.25 -14.60
N PRO A 113 -3.09 5.92 -14.49
CA PRO A 113 -3.38 5.09 -15.64
C PRO A 113 -4.80 5.38 -16.14
N GLY A 114 -5.09 5.10 -17.43
CA GLY A 114 -6.40 5.40 -18.02
C GLY A 114 -7.59 4.74 -17.31
N ASN A 115 -7.37 3.59 -16.66
CA ASN A 115 -8.36 2.88 -15.84
C ASN A 115 -8.45 3.41 -14.39
N GLY A 116 -7.60 4.38 -14.00
CA GLY A 116 -7.50 4.98 -12.67
C GLY A 116 -7.14 4.01 -11.54
N THR A 117 -6.47 2.89 -11.82
CA THR A 117 -6.00 1.95 -10.79
C THR A 117 -4.67 2.41 -10.18
N ILE A 118 -4.22 1.69 -9.14
CA ILE A 118 -2.88 1.84 -8.58
C ILE A 118 -1.93 0.95 -9.37
N ASP A 119 -0.91 1.53 -10.01
CA ASP A 119 0.06 0.76 -10.77
C ASP A 119 1.18 0.24 -9.86
N SER A 120 1.42 -1.08 -9.90
CA SER A 120 2.39 -1.73 -9.00
C SER A 120 3.85 -1.41 -9.35
N LEU A 121 4.13 -0.95 -10.57
CA LEU A 121 5.47 -0.56 -11.00
C LEU A 121 5.77 0.90 -10.67
N SER A 122 4.81 1.79 -10.94
CA SER A 122 4.94 3.22 -10.71
C SER A 122 4.81 3.59 -9.23
N ASP A 123 3.91 2.94 -8.49
CA ASP A 123 3.58 3.27 -7.10
C ASP A 123 3.62 2.02 -6.18
N PRO A 124 4.77 1.34 -6.07
CA PRO A 124 4.86 0.00 -5.47
C PRO A 124 4.43 -0.06 -4.00
N LEU A 125 4.80 0.92 -3.15
CA LEU A 125 4.39 0.89 -1.74
C LEU A 125 2.91 1.27 -1.56
N LEU A 126 2.36 2.11 -2.44
CA LEU A 126 0.93 2.41 -2.45
C LEU A 126 0.12 1.18 -2.85
N TYR A 127 0.60 0.44 -3.83
CA TYR A 127 0.03 -0.83 -4.24
C TYR A 127 0.06 -1.85 -3.10
N GLU A 128 1.19 -2.06 -2.44
CA GLU A 128 1.29 -2.97 -1.29
C GLU A 128 0.40 -2.52 -0.12
N PHE A 129 0.30 -1.23 0.16
CA PHE A 129 -0.63 -0.71 1.18
C PHE A 129 -2.08 -1.08 0.84
N ASN A 130 -2.50 -0.90 -0.42
CA ASN A 130 -3.85 -1.24 -0.81
C ASN A 130 -4.13 -2.74 -0.70
N LEU A 131 -3.16 -3.59 -1.05
CA LEU A 131 -3.30 -5.04 -0.89
C LEU A 131 -3.40 -5.49 0.57
N ILE A 132 -2.73 -4.81 1.49
CA ILE A 132 -2.76 -5.13 2.92
C ILE A 132 -4.05 -4.66 3.58
N THR A 133 -4.50 -3.46 3.21
CA THR A 133 -5.60 -2.77 3.90
C THR A 133 -6.95 -2.93 3.21
N ASN A 134 -6.96 -3.29 1.93
CA ASN A 134 -8.11 -3.21 1.04
C ASN A 134 -8.79 -1.83 1.11
N TYR A 135 -7.99 -0.75 1.23
CA TYR A 135 -8.50 0.61 1.37
C TYR A 135 -9.36 1.04 0.17
N PHE A 136 -8.95 0.64 -1.03
CA PHE A 136 -9.66 0.83 -2.28
C PHE A 136 -10.05 -0.50 -2.91
N ASP A 137 -11.22 -0.51 -3.51
CA ASP A 137 -11.72 -1.60 -4.33
C ASP A 137 -10.99 -1.61 -5.68
N ASN A 138 -10.14 -2.61 -5.90
CA ASN A 138 -9.34 -2.76 -7.13
C ASN A 138 -10.19 -2.97 -8.40
N SER A 139 -11.49 -3.29 -8.26
CA SER A 139 -12.40 -3.41 -9.40
C SER A 139 -12.95 -2.07 -9.88
N LYS A 140 -12.73 -0.99 -9.12
CA LYS A 140 -13.26 0.34 -9.39
C LYS A 140 -12.16 1.31 -9.78
N ARG A 141 -12.53 2.25 -10.64
CA ARG A 141 -11.69 3.41 -10.95
C ARG A 141 -11.56 4.28 -9.71
N ILE A 142 -10.32 4.66 -9.37
CA ILE A 142 -10.03 5.58 -8.26
C ILE A 142 -9.74 6.96 -8.85
N GLU A 143 -10.61 7.91 -8.58
CA GLU A 143 -10.47 9.28 -9.12
C GLU A 143 -9.26 9.98 -8.51
N PHE A 144 -9.12 9.92 -7.18
CA PHE A 144 -8.07 10.61 -6.45
C PHE A 144 -7.59 9.80 -5.25
N ILE A 145 -6.27 9.68 -5.08
CA ILE A 145 -5.66 9.04 -3.90
C ILE A 145 -4.99 10.12 -3.06
N HIS A 146 -5.72 10.58 -2.06
CA HIS A 146 -5.28 11.63 -1.17
C HIS A 146 -4.17 11.15 -0.24
N SER A 147 -3.11 11.96 -0.08
CA SER A 147 -2.00 11.70 0.83
C SER A 147 -2.42 11.49 2.29
N GLY A 148 -3.60 12.00 2.70
CA GLY A 148 -4.17 11.76 4.03
C GLY A 148 -4.64 10.34 4.30
N MET A 149 -4.61 9.42 3.32
CA MET A 149 -5.16 8.07 3.46
C MET A 149 -4.53 7.28 4.62
N GLY A 150 -3.22 7.44 4.87
CA GLY A 150 -2.54 6.78 5.99
C GLY A 150 -3.06 7.27 7.35
N HIS A 151 -3.38 8.56 7.45
CA HIS A 151 -4.01 9.13 8.65
C HIS A 151 -5.43 8.60 8.85
N SER A 152 -6.25 8.63 7.81
CA SER A 152 -7.62 8.08 7.85
C SER A 152 -7.63 6.58 8.18
N TRP A 153 -6.64 5.83 7.74
CA TRP A 153 -6.48 4.43 8.09
C TRP A 153 -6.17 4.23 9.57
N VAL A 154 -5.19 4.97 10.11
CA VAL A 154 -4.83 4.91 11.54
C VAL A 154 -5.96 5.40 12.44
N GLU A 155 -6.78 6.35 11.99
CA GLU A 155 -8.01 6.76 12.69
C GLU A 155 -8.97 5.61 12.89
N LYS A 156 -9.18 4.79 11.85
CA LYS A 156 -10.06 3.62 11.90
C LYS A 156 -9.41 2.44 12.64
N ASN A 157 -8.08 2.36 12.64
CA ASN A 157 -7.31 1.24 13.17
C ASN A 157 -6.42 1.67 14.36
N LYS A 158 -7.06 2.12 15.46
CA LYS A 158 -6.38 2.68 16.63
C LYS A 158 -5.32 1.76 17.26
N ARG A 159 -5.34 0.44 17.00
CA ARG A 159 -4.27 -0.48 17.43
C ARG A 159 -2.88 -0.07 16.93
N LEU A 160 -2.80 0.60 15.79
CA LEU A 160 -1.54 1.08 15.20
C LEU A 160 -0.87 2.16 16.07
N LEU A 161 -1.63 2.85 16.93
CA LEU A 161 -1.09 3.85 17.88
C LEU A 161 -0.31 3.21 19.05
N LYS A 162 -0.28 1.87 19.16
CA LYS A 162 0.64 1.18 20.06
C LYS A 162 2.10 1.35 19.62
N ASN A 163 2.35 1.51 18.32
CA ASN A 163 3.65 1.93 17.82
C ASN A 163 3.88 3.42 18.14
N THR A 164 4.96 3.70 18.86
CA THR A 164 5.28 5.05 19.33
C THR A 164 5.56 6.02 18.18
N LYS A 165 6.27 5.59 17.12
CA LYS A 165 6.56 6.41 15.94
C LYS A 165 5.31 6.79 15.16
N ILE A 166 4.37 5.86 15.02
CA ILE A 166 3.07 6.12 14.41
C ILE A 166 2.31 7.14 15.25
N ARG A 167 2.17 6.91 16.55
CA ARG A 167 1.47 7.82 17.46
C ARG A 167 2.06 9.23 17.43
N GLU A 168 3.38 9.35 17.51
CA GLU A 168 4.08 10.64 17.44
C GLU A 168 3.80 11.37 16.14
N THR A 169 3.88 10.68 14.99
CA THR A 169 3.63 11.29 13.68
C THR A 169 2.16 11.66 13.50
N PHE A 170 1.26 10.82 14.01
CA PHE A 170 -0.18 11.04 13.98
C PHE A 170 -0.57 12.30 14.79
N GLU A 171 -0.06 12.48 16.00
CA GLU A 171 -0.33 13.69 16.79
C GLU A 171 0.26 14.95 16.15
N LYS A 172 1.44 14.86 15.50
CA LYS A 172 1.98 15.99 14.72
C LYS A 172 1.04 16.42 13.60
N ILE A 173 0.40 15.47 12.92
CA ILE A 173 -0.60 15.75 11.87
C ILE A 173 -1.83 16.43 12.45
N LYS A 174 -2.31 16.00 13.62
CA LYS A 174 -3.47 16.63 14.27
C LYS A 174 -3.17 18.07 14.66
N LEU A 175 -2.02 18.32 15.30
CA LEU A 175 -1.62 19.66 15.71
C LEU A 175 -1.51 20.64 14.54
N ILE A 176 -0.92 20.22 13.41
CA ILE A 176 -0.84 21.08 12.23
C ILE A 176 -2.22 21.26 11.57
N SER A 177 -3.04 20.21 11.51
CA SER A 177 -4.40 20.30 10.96
C SER A 177 -5.27 21.26 11.77
N ASP A 178 -5.19 21.20 13.10
CA ASP A 178 -5.90 22.12 14.00
C ASP A 178 -5.44 23.58 13.82
N SER A 179 -4.15 23.80 13.54
CA SER A 179 -3.61 25.12 13.24
C SER A 179 -4.14 25.65 11.91
N ILE A 180 -4.08 24.82 10.85
CA ILE A 180 -4.63 25.13 9.51
C ILE A 180 -6.12 25.48 9.61
N ASN A 181 -6.90 24.69 10.35
CA ASN A 181 -8.34 24.92 10.54
C ASN A 181 -8.66 26.24 11.27
N LYS A 182 -7.70 26.75 12.06
CA LYS A 182 -7.78 28.07 12.72
C LYS A 182 -7.23 29.21 11.85
N GLY A 183 -6.80 28.92 10.62
CA GLY A 183 -6.17 29.89 9.72
C GLY A 183 -4.72 30.21 10.07
N ILE A 184 -4.05 29.36 10.85
CA ILE A 184 -2.65 29.53 11.26
C ILE A 184 -1.77 28.63 10.39
N TYR A 185 -1.00 29.25 9.49
CA TYR A 185 -0.25 28.54 8.43
C TYR A 185 1.27 28.58 8.63
N TRP A 186 1.83 29.63 9.23
CA TRP A 186 3.29 29.83 9.30
C TRP A 186 3.70 30.23 10.72
N ASN A 187 4.07 29.23 11.54
CA ASN A 187 4.64 29.41 12.87
C ASN A 187 6.04 28.79 12.96
#